data_AF-A0A094P6V7-F1
#
_entry.id   AF-A0A094P6V7-F1
#
_cell.length_a   1.000
_cell.length_b   1.000
_cell.length_c   1.000
_cell.angle_alpha   90.00
_cell.angle_beta   90.00
_cell.angle_gamma   90.00
#
_symmetry.space_group_name_H-M   'P 1'
#
loop_
_entity.id
_entity.type
_entity.pdbx_description
1 polymer ?
#
loop_
_entity_poly.entity_id
_entity_poly.type
_entity_poly.pdbx_seq_one_letter_code
_entity_poly.pdbx_strand_id
1 'polypeptide(L)' 'MVEITIHEGRYHIIRRLIESLGLKVLRLIRLDFGPISLGDMKPGRHRVLNSQEMTNLFNLLKLNT' A
#
# COMPACT_ATOMS: atom_id res chain seq x y z
N MET A 1 5.11 14.04 -8.50
CA MET A 1 4.55 12.76 -8.01
C MET A 1 4.25 12.93 -6.53
N VAL A 2 3.13 12.41 -6.03
CA VAL A 2 2.74 12.54 -4.62
C VAL A 2 2.61 11.13 -4.05
N GLU A 3 3.19 10.91 -2.88
CA GLU A 3 3.03 9.70 -2.10
C GLU A 3 2.13 10.00 -0.91
N ILE A 4 1.16 9.11 -0.67
CA ILE A 4 0.15 9.27 0.37
C ILE A 4 0.03 7.96 1.13
N THR A 5 0.25 8.01 2.44
CA THR A 5 0.03 6.89 3.36
C THR A 5 -1.29 7.08 4.09
N ILE A 6 -2.11 6.05 4.13
CA ILE A 6 -3.38 6.02 4.86
C ILE A 6 -3.46 4.75 5.70
N HIS A 7 -4.19 4.82 6.82
CA HIS A 7 -4.39 3.69 7.73
C HIS A 7 -5.77 3.04 7.58
N GLU A 8 -6.64 3.57 6.71
CA GLU A 8 -7.97 3.02 6.43
C GLU A 8 -8.22 2.82 4.93
N GLY A 9 -9.07 1.86 4.58
CA GLY A 9 -9.39 1.50 3.20
C GLY A 9 -10.78 1.93 2.75
N ARG A 10 -11.24 3.15 3.07
CA ARG A 10 -12.57 3.61 2.66
C ARG A 10 -12.71 3.66 1.14
N TYR A 11 -13.92 3.38 0.64
CA TYR A 11 -14.21 3.34 -0.80
C TYR A 11 -13.75 4.63 -1.50
N HIS A 12 -12.85 4.47 -2.48
CA HIS A 12 -12.28 5.55 -3.30
C HIS A 12 -11.65 6.72 -2.51
N ILE A 13 -11.19 6.50 -1.28
CA ILE A 13 -10.70 7.57 -0.39
C ILE A 13 -9.68 8.51 -1.04
N ILE A 14 -8.63 7.97 -1.69
CA ILE A 14 -7.61 8.81 -2.36
C ILE A 14 -8.20 9.60 -3.52
N ARG A 15 -9.06 8.99 -4.34
CA ARG A 15 -9.68 9.69 -5.48
C ARG A 15 -10.57 10.82 -5.01
N ARG A 16 -11.42 10.56 -4.01
CA ARG A 16 -12.32 11.56 -3.42
C ARG A 16 -11.57 12.71 -2.74
N LEU A 17 -10.50 12.40 -2.02
CA LEU A 17 -9.64 13.41 -1.38
C LEU A 17 -9.03 14.34 -2.43
N ILE A 18 -8.45 13.80 -3.50
CA ILE A 18 -7.83 14.60 -4.56
C ILE A 18 -8.89 15.39 -5.35
N GLU A 19 -10.05 14.80 -5.64
CA GLU A 19 -11.18 15.48 -6.28
C GLU A 19 -11.70 16.67 -5.46
N SER A 20 -11.71 16.57 -4.12
CA SER A 20 -12.11 17.69 -3.25
C SER A 20 -11.19 18.91 -3.34
N LEU A 21 -9.98 18.74 -3.86
CA LEU A 21 -9.03 19.81 -4.15
C LEU A 21 -9.18 20.36 -5.59
N GLY A 22 -10.17 19.88 -6.35
CA GLY A 22 -10.35 20.23 -7.76
C GLY A 22 -9.37 19.54 -8.72
N LEU A 23 -8.68 18.50 -8.26
CA LEU A 23 -7.65 17.78 -9.02
C LEU A 23 -8.15 16.42 -9.50
N LYS A 24 -7.55 15.90 -10.59
CA LYS A 24 -7.88 14.57 -11.13
C LYS A 24 -6.73 13.58 -10.89
N VAL A 25 -7.08 12.37 -10.43
CA VAL A 25 -6.12 11.26 -10.30
C VAL A 25 -5.99 10.52 -11.63
N LEU A 26 -4.88 10.77 -12.34
CA LEU A 26 -4.58 10.12 -13.62
C LEU A 26 -4.07 8.68 -13.45
N ARG A 27 -3.27 8.43 -12.42
CA ARG A 27 -2.69 7.13 -12.10
C ARG A 27 -2.63 6.97 -10.59
N LEU A 28 -3.08 5.82 -10.09
CA LEU A 28 -3.03 5.46 -8.68
C LEU A 28 -2.44 4.06 -8.56
N ILE A 29 -1.30 3.95 -7.89
CA ILE A 29 -0.61 2.69 -7.64
C ILE A 29 -0.36 2.62 -6.14
N ARG A 30 -0.67 1.48 -5.53
CA ARG A 30 -0.29 1.20 -4.15
C ARG A 30 1.13 0.66 -4.15
N LEU A 31 2.07 1.45 -3.66
CA LEU A 31 3.49 1.09 -3.60
C LEU A 31 3.78 0.19 -2.40
N ASP A 32 3.14 0.44 -1.25
CA ASP A 32 3.36 -0.31 -0.02
C ASP A 32 2.05 -0.75 0.63
N PHE A 33 2.12 -1.83 1.39
CA PHE A 33 1.05 -2.29 2.27
C PHE A 33 1.66 -2.76 3.60
N GLY A 34 1.46 -1.96 4.65
CA GLY A 34 2.15 -2.20 5.92
C GLY A 34 3.67 -2.21 5.72
N PRO A 35 4.39 -3.25 6.17
CA PRO A 35 5.84 -3.35 6.02
C PRO A 35 6.29 -3.95 4.68
N ILE A 36 5.37 -4.19 3.75
CA ILE A 36 5.64 -4.89 2.49
C ILE A 36 5.62 -3.88 1.34
N SER A 37 6.72 -3.81 0.59
CA SER A 37 6.83 -2.99 -0.61
C SER A 37 6.61 -3.79 -1.89
N LEU A 38 6.01 -3.14 -2.89
CA LEU A 38 5.79 -3.67 -4.23
C LEU A 38 7.13 -3.97 -4.94
N GLY A 39 8.14 -3.11 -4.74
CA GLY A 39 9.43 -3.19 -5.42
C GLY A 39 9.29 -3.27 -6.94
N ASP A 40 10.12 -4.11 -7.58
CA ASP A 40 10.16 -4.26 -9.04
C ASP A 40 9.17 -5.29 -9.61
N MET A 41 8.11 -5.64 -8.86
CA MET A 41 7.17 -6.67 -9.28
C MET A 41 6.35 -6.22 -10.50
N LYS A 42 6.43 -7.00 -11.59
CA LYS A 42 5.67 -6.72 -12.81
C LYS A 42 4.16 -6.90 -12.60
N PRO A 43 3.31 -6.13 -13.31
CA PRO A 43 1.86 -6.30 -13.26
C PRO A 43 1.42 -7.75 -13.50
N GLY A 44 0.45 -8.21 -12.71
CA GLY A 44 -0.09 -9.58 -12.80
C GLY A 44 0.80 -10.67 -12.20
N ARG A 45 1.97 -10.34 -11.66
CA ARG A 45 2.85 -11.29 -10.96
C ARG A 45 2.60 -11.25 -9.45
N HIS A 46 2.98 -12.33 -8.79
CA HIS A 46 3.08 -12.43 -7.34
C HIS A 46 4.43 -13.04 -6.97
N ARG A 47 4.83 -12.88 -5.70
CA ARG A 47 5.99 -13.52 -5.12
C ARG A 47 5.68 -13.94 -3.69
N VAL A 48 6.47 -14.89 -3.18
CA VAL A 48 6.45 -15.24 -1.76
C VAL A 48 7.16 -14.14 -0.97
N LEU A 49 6.66 -13.85 0.23
CA LEU A 49 7.31 -12.93 1.16
C LEU A 49 8.56 -13.59 1.73
N ASN A 50 9.65 -12.82 1.86
CA ASN A 50 10.85 -13.32 2.51
C ASN A 50 10.69 -13.37 4.03
N SER A 51 11.62 -14.03 4.73
CA SER A 51 11.55 -14.19 6.18
C SER A 51 11.48 -12.87 6.95
N GLN A 52 12.16 -11.81 6.47
CA GLN A 52 12.14 -10.51 7.13
C GLN A 52 10.78 -9.82 6.99
N GLU A 53 10.19 -9.87 5.80
CA GLU A 53 8.86 -9.31 5.54
C GLU A 53 7.79 -10.02 6.35
N MET A 54 7.85 -11.35 6.45
CA MET A 54 6.96 -12.15 7.29
C MET A 54 7.09 -11.75 8.76
N THR A 55 8.30 -11.69 9.30
CA THR A 55 8.55 -11.27 10.69
C THR A 55 8.03 -9.86 10.97
N ASN A 56 8.26 -8.92 10.05
CA ASN A 56 7.78 -7.53 10.18
C ASN A 56 6.26 -7.47 10.15
N LEU A 57 5.61 -8.26 9.29
CA LEU A 57 4.15 -8.33 9.20
C LEU A 57 3.55 -8.88 10.50
N PHE A 58 4.07 -9.98 11.04
CA PHE A 58 3.57 -10.54 12.30
C PHE A 58 3.82 -9.62 13.49
N ASN A 59 4.97 -8.94 13.54
CA ASN A 59 5.25 -7.91 14.55
C ASN A 59 4.20 -6.79 14.50
N LEU A 60 3.90 -6.27 13.30
CA LEU A 60 2.91 -5.20 13.12
C LEU A 60 1.52 -5.62 13.61
N LEU A 61 1.14 -6.86 13.35
CA LEU A 61 -0.14 -7.43 13.78
C LEU A 61 -0.14 -7.88 15.24
N LYS A 62 0.99 -7.77 15.95
CA LYS A 62 1.18 -8.26 17.33
C LYS A 62 0.83 -9.74 17.48
N LEU A 63 1.17 -10.53 16.47
CA LEU A 63 0.92 -11.97 16.42
C LEU A 63 2.15 -12.81 16.80
N ASN A 64 3.27 -12.17 17.15
CA ASN A 64 4.45 -12.88 17.62
C ASN A 64 4.23 -13.35 19.06
N THR A 65 3.99 -14.66 19.19
CA THR A 65 3.98 -15.42 20.44
C THR A 65 5.19 -16.34 20.45
#